data_AF-A0A6I9RY88-F1
#
_entry.id   AF-A0A6I9RY88-F1
#
_cell.length_a   1.000
_cell.length_b   1.000
_cell.length_c   1.000
_cell.angle_alpha   90.00
_cell.angle_beta   90.00
_cell.angle_gamma   90.00
#
_symmetry.space_group_name_H-M   'P 1'
#
loop_
_entity.id
_entity.type
_entity.pdbx_description
1 polymer ?
#
loop_
_entity_poly.entity_id
_entity_poly.type
_entity_poly.pdbx_seq_one_letter_code
_entity_poly.pdbx_strand_id
1 'polypeptide(L)' 'MASSRSISPPASPPRPYPSTDRFSDSLCFLQYTASLKCLEANRDKSKCQQQFDDYKECKKKEREARLERNRKKSFFH' A
#
# COMPACT_ATOMS: atom_id res chain seq x y z
N MET A 1 -48.11 -12.19 28.64
CA MET A 1 -47.78 -11.76 27.27
C MET A 1 -46.88 -10.54 27.34
N ALA A 2 -45.64 -10.63 26.85
CA ALA A 2 -44.83 -9.51 26.36
C ALA A 2 -43.55 -10.07 25.72
N SER A 3 -43.55 -10.23 24.39
CA SER A 3 -42.36 -10.57 23.62
C SER A 3 -41.55 -9.30 23.36
N SER A 4 -40.39 -9.19 24.00
CA SER A 4 -39.41 -8.14 23.69
C SER A 4 -38.83 -8.40 22.30
N ARG A 5 -39.18 -7.58 21.32
CA ARG A 5 -38.58 -7.60 19.98
C ARG A 5 -37.14 -7.10 20.06
N SER A 6 -36.18 -7.97 19.75
CA SER A 6 -34.79 -7.59 19.51
C SER A 6 -34.72 -6.74 18.23
N ILE A 7 -34.54 -5.43 18.39
CA ILE A 7 -34.28 -4.52 17.28
C ILE A 7 -32.80 -4.67 16.91
N SER A 8 -32.54 -5.27 15.74
CA SER A 8 -31.19 -5.30 15.15
C SER A 8 -30.78 -3.88 14.74
N PRO A 9 -29.55 -3.43 15.04
CA PRO A 9 -29.08 -2.13 14.57
C PRO A 9 -28.97 -2.11 13.04
N PRO A 10 -29.17 -0.96 12.38
CA PRO A 10 -29.02 -0.84 10.94
C PRO A 10 -27.59 -1.18 10.53
N ALA A 11 -27.46 -1.94 9.43
CA ALA A 11 -26.18 -2.30 8.85
C ALA A 11 -25.37 -1.04 8.57
N SER A 12 -24.21 -0.93 9.22
CA SER A 12 -23.25 0.14 8.96
C SER A 12 -22.86 0.10 7.48
N PRO A 13 -22.71 1.24 6.77
CA PRO A 13 -22.15 1.22 5.42
C PRO A 13 -20.79 0.50 5.47
N PRO A 14 -20.43 -0.28 4.44
CA PRO A 14 -19.13 -0.94 4.41
C PRO A 14 -18.08 0.16 4.56
N ARG A 15 -17.32 0.10 5.66
CA ARG A 15 -16.15 0.97 5.82
C ARG A 15 -15.30 0.76 4.57
N PRO A 16 -14.83 1.82 3.89
CA PRO A 16 -13.90 1.66 2.78
C PRO A 16 -12.79 0.75 3.29
N TYR A 17 -12.62 -0.40 2.64
CA TYR A 17 -11.57 -1.35 3.00
C TYR A 17 -10.28 -0.55 3.15
N PRO A 18 -9.51 -0.72 4.25
CA PRO A 18 -8.29 0.04 4.46
C PRO A 18 -7.47 -0.08 3.19
N SER A 19 -7.34 1.07 2.53
CA SER A 19 -6.99 1.17 1.13
C SER A 19 -5.77 0.31 0.87
N THR A 20 -5.93 -0.72 0.03
CA THR A 20 -4.79 -1.23 -0.73
C THR A 20 -4.28 -0.01 -1.48
N ASP A 21 -3.22 0.62 -0.95
CA ASP A 21 -2.53 1.74 -1.57
C ASP A 21 -2.31 1.33 -3.03
N ARG A 22 -3.00 1.99 -3.97
CA ARG A 22 -2.99 1.51 -5.35
C ARG A 22 -1.54 1.58 -5.78
N PHE A 23 -1.07 0.59 -6.52
CA PHE A 23 0.32 0.56 -6.95
C PHE A 23 0.73 1.83 -7.73
N SER A 24 -0.26 2.46 -8.38
CA SER A 24 -0.16 3.76 -9.06
C SER A 24 0.07 4.95 -8.14
N ASP A 25 -0.36 4.87 -6.88
CA ASP A 25 -0.34 5.97 -5.91
C ASP A 25 0.97 5.95 -5.10
N SER A 26 1.74 4.86 -5.19
CA SER A 26 3.07 4.75 -4.62
C SER A 26 4.03 5.69 -5.33
N LEU A 27 4.83 6.41 -4.56
CA LEU A 27 5.93 7.24 -5.08
C LEU A 27 6.98 6.41 -5.85
N CYS A 28 6.94 5.07 -5.68
CA CYS A 28 7.82 4.11 -6.33
C CYS A 28 7.28 3.57 -7.65
N PHE A 29 6.14 4.08 -8.13
CA PHE A 29 5.52 3.64 -9.36
C PHE A 29 6.43 3.83 -10.59
N LEU A 30 7.27 4.88 -10.59
CA LEU A 30 8.24 5.13 -11.66
C LEU A 30 9.30 4.02 -11.75
N GLN A 31 9.85 3.59 -10.62
CA GLN A 31 10.84 2.51 -10.56
C GLN A 31 10.21 1.16 -10.89
N TYR A 32 8.98 0.94 -10.44
CA TYR A 32 8.21 -0.24 -10.80
C TYR A 32 7.99 -0.32 -12.32
N THR A 33 7.49 0.74 -12.95
CA THR A 33 7.29 0.78 -14.40
C THR A 33 8.60 0.65 -15.18
N ALA A 34 9.70 1.22 -14.68
CA ALA A 34 11.03 1.00 -15.26
C ALA A 34 11.47 -0.48 -15.19
N SER A 35 11.22 -1.16 -14.07
CA SER A 35 11.53 -2.59 -13.91
C SER A 35 10.72 -3.47 -14.87
N LEU A 36 9.45 -3.15 -15.09
CA LEU A 36 8.59 -3.85 -16.06
C LEU A 36 9.06 -3.62 -17.50
N LYS A 37 9.35 -2.37 -17.87
CA LYS A 37 9.90 -2.04 -19.20
C LYS A 37 11.22 -2.77 -19.48
N CYS A 38 12.06 -2.94 -18.45
CA CYS A 38 13.30 -3.69 -18.60
C CYS A 38 13.04 -5.18 -18.92
N LEU A 39 12.06 -5.80 -18.24
CA LEU A 39 11.65 -7.19 -18.52
C LEU A 39 11.01 -7.35 -19.91
N GLU A 40 10.27 -6.34 -20.37
CA GLU A 40 9.70 -6.34 -21.72
C GLU A 40 10.81 -6.28 -22.78
N ALA A 41 11.84 -5.47 -22.55
CA ALA A 41 12.97 -5.31 -23.47
C ALA A 41 14.02 -6.44 -23.38
N ASN A 42 14.16 -7.09 -22.22
CA ASN A 42 15.17 -8.11 -21.95
C ASN A 42 14.55 -9.38 -21.40
N ARG A 43 14.79 -10.52 -22.08
CA ARG A 43 14.38 -11.84 -21.55
C ARG A 43 15.15 -12.26 -20.31
N ASP A 44 16.35 -11.74 -20.10
CA ASP A 44 17.20 -12.06 -18.95
C ASP A 44 16.91 -11.13 -17.77
N LYS A 45 16.21 -11.65 -16.77
CA LYS A 45 15.87 -10.90 -15.55
C LYS A 45 17.09 -10.34 -14.81
N SER A 46 18.24 -11.01 -14.89
CA SER A 46 19.50 -10.55 -14.27
C SER A 46 19.97 -9.20 -14.80
N LYS A 47 19.70 -8.87 -16.07
CA LYS A 47 20.02 -7.56 -16.66
C LYS A 47 19.16 -6.42 -16.09
N CYS A 48 18.03 -6.76 -15.48
CA CYS A 48 17.09 -5.81 -14.87
C CYS A 48 17.22 -5.72 -13.35
N GLN A 49 18.21 -6.40 -12.77
CA GLN A 49 18.39 -6.50 -11.32
C GLN A 49 18.44 -5.13 -10.64
N GLN A 50 19.18 -4.17 -11.24
CA GLN A 50 19.27 -2.82 -10.72
C GLN A 50 17.91 -2.12 -10.60
N GLN A 51 17.04 -2.24 -11.61
CA GLN A 51 15.72 -1.60 -11.59
C GLN A 51 14.82 -2.17 -10.49
N PHE A 52 14.94 -3.47 -10.23
CA PHE A 52 14.23 -4.11 -9.12
C PHE A 52 14.79 -3.71 -7.76
N ASP A 53 16.10 -3.54 -7.64
CA ASP A 53 16.73 -3.14 -6.39
C ASP A 53 16.43 -1.67 -6.06
N ASP A 54 16.43 -0.78 -7.06
CA ASP A 54 15.98 0.61 -6.92
C ASP A 54 14.50 0.68 -6.49
N TYR A 55 13.63 -0.15 -7.07
CA TYR A 55 12.22 -0.25 -6.66
C TYR A 55 12.07 -0.69 -5.19
N LYS A 56 12.83 -1.72 -4.76
CA LYS A 56 12.82 -2.18 -3.36
C LYS A 56 13.31 -1.10 -2.40
N GLU A 57 14.39 -0.41 -2.76
CA GLU A 57 14.93 0.69 -1.96
C GLU A 57 13.88 1.81 -1.80
N CYS A 58 13.19 2.16 -2.90
CA CYS A 58 12.11 3.12 -2.85
C CYS A 58 10.99 2.68 -1.89
N LYS A 59 10.51 1.42 -1.99
CA LYS A 59 9.45 0.91 -1.10
C LYS A 59 9.88 0.87 0.37
N LYS A 60 11.18 0.62 0.63
CA LYS A 60 11.75 0.70 1.98
C LYS A 60 11.66 2.14 2.52
N LYS A 61 12.06 3.14 1.74
CA LYS A 61 11.96 4.57 2.11
C LYS A 61 10.51 5.00 2.35
N GLU A 62 9.58 4.58 1.50
CA GLU A 62 8.15 4.88 1.66
C GLU A 62 7.62 4.33 3.00
N ARG A 63 8.02 3.09 3.35
CA ARG A 63 7.67 2.48 4.64
C ARG A 63 8.28 3.23 5.82
N GLU A 64 9.55 3.61 5.74
CA GLU A 64 10.25 4.37 6.78
C GLU A 64 9.60 5.74 7.01
N ALA A 65 9.28 6.47 5.94
CA ALA A 65 8.57 7.75 6.02
C ALA A 65 7.18 7.62 6.65
N ARG A 66 6.47 6.51 6.38
CA ARG A 66 5.19 6.21 7.05
C ARG A 66 5.38 5.91 8.53
N LEU A 67 6.39 5.13 8.89
CA LEU A 67 6.70 4.81 10.29
C LEU A 67 7.12 6.05 11.07
N GLU A 68 7.92 6.94 10.49
CA GLU A 68 8.31 8.20 11.13
C GLU A 68 7.12 9.12 11.37
N ARG A 69 6.22 9.26 10.37
CA ARG A 69 4.96 10.01 10.54
C ARG A 69 4.07 9.42 11.63
N ASN A 70 3.95 8.10 11.69
CA ASN A 70 3.18 7.44 12.74
C ASN A 70 3.80 7.65 14.11
N ARG A 71 5.14 7.54 14.22
CA ARG A 71 5.87 7.84 15.45
C ARG A 71 5.64 9.27 15.91
N LYS A 72 5.71 10.25 15.01
CA LYS A 72 5.43 11.66 15.33
C LYS A 72 3.96 11.88 15.72
N LYS A 73 3.01 11.20 15.07
CA LYS A 73 1.58 11.28 15.41
C LYS A 73 1.26 10.69 16.79
N SER A 74 1.92 9.61 17.20
CA SER A 74 1.71 9.01 18.53
C SER A 74 2.22 9.87 19.69
N PHE A 75 3.01 10.93 19.44
CA PHE A 75 3.45 11.87 20.47
C PHE A 75 2.44 12.99 20.77
N PHE A 76 1.40 13.16 19.95
CA PHE A 76 0.40 14.23 20.10
C PHE A 76 -0.99 13.71 20.48
N HIS A 77 -1.10 12.50 21.03
CA HIS A 77 -2.36 11.91 21.49
C HIS A 77 -2.34 11.59 22.98
#